data_AF-A0A820LU17-F1
#
_entry.id   AF-A0A820LU17-F1
#
_cell.length_a   1.000
_cell.length_b   1.000
_cell.length_c   1.000
_cell.angle_alpha   90.00
_cell.angle_beta   90.00
_cell.angle_gamma   90.00
#
_symmetry.space_group_name_H-M   'P 1'
#
loop_
_entity.id
_entity.type
_entity.pdbx_description
1 polymer ?
#
loop_
_entity_poly.entity_id
_entity_poly.type
_entity_poly.pdbx_seq_one_letter_code
_entity_poly.pdbx_strand_id
1 'polypeptide(L)' 'IQNSTLFYICIFRLPKLKYCKIKFESKDDVQLLPKSTDKFSPIECLVINHSFRFQSFNNLLSYLYQLRHL' A
#
# COMPACT_ATOMS: atom_id res chain seq x y z
N ILE A 1 -12.90 -9.04 11.09
CA ILE A 1 -12.35 -9.30 9.74
C ILE A 1 -10.87 -8.88 9.74
N GLN A 2 -9.95 -9.81 10.03
CA GLN A 2 -8.52 -9.53 10.23
C GLN A 2 -7.66 -9.68 8.95
N ASN A 3 -8.27 -10.00 7.81
CA ASN A 3 -7.52 -10.53 6.64
C ASN A 3 -7.23 -9.53 5.51
N SER A 4 -7.75 -8.30 5.54
CA SER A 4 -7.53 -7.34 4.43
C SER A 4 -6.08 -6.84 4.37
N THR A 5 -5.41 -6.70 5.51
CA THR A 5 -3.98 -6.33 5.56
C THR A 5 -3.09 -7.33 4.82
N LEU A 6 -3.36 -8.63 4.95
CA LEU A 6 -2.60 -9.68 4.25
C LEU A 6 -2.82 -9.60 2.73
N PHE A 7 -4.01 -9.22 2.29
CA PHE A 7 -4.33 -9.12 0.87
C PHE A 7 -3.55 -7.99 0.17
N TYR A 8 -3.46 -6.81 0.78
CA TYR A 8 -2.70 -5.69 0.21
C TYR A 8 -1.20 -6.00 0.11
N ILE A 9 -0.65 -6.69 1.11
CA ILE A 9 0.75 -7.16 1.08
C ILE A 9 0.98 -8.11 -0.11
N CYS A 10 0.03 -9.01 -0.38
CA CYS A 10 0.12 -9.91 -1.52
C CYS A 10 0.10 -9.15 -2.86
N ILE A 11 -0.74 -8.12 -3.00
CA ILE A 11 -0.76 -7.27 -4.21
C ILE A 11 0.58 -6.57 -4.42
N PHE A 12 1.14 -5.95 -3.39
CA PHE A 12 2.41 -5.22 -3.50
C PHE A 12 3.62 -6.12 -3.78
N ARG A 13 3.49 -7.43 -3.54
CA ARG A 13 4.53 -8.42 -3.87
C ARG A 13 4.43 -8.96 -5.29
N LEU A 14 3.44 -8.55 -6.09
CA LEU A 14 3.30 -9.03 -7.47
C LEU A 14 4.46 -8.50 -8.35
N PRO A 15 5.31 -9.39 -8.90
CA PRO A 15 6.59 -9.00 -9.50
C PRO A 15 6.46 -8.23 -10.83
N LYS A 16 5.28 -8.28 -11.47
CA LYS A 16 4.99 -7.58 -12.73
C LYS A 16 4.01 -6.43 -12.56
N LEU A 17 3.54 -6.15 -11.34
CA LEU A 17 2.56 -5.11 -11.10
C LEU A 17 3.25 -3.76 -11.00
N LYS A 18 3.27 -3.00 -12.10
CA LYS A 18 3.83 -1.65 -12.16
C LYS A 18 2.84 -0.55 -11.81
N TYR A 19 1.56 -0.80 -12.06
CA TYR A 19 0.47 0.16 -11.90
C TYR A 19 -0.57 -0.42 -10.96
N CYS A 20 -0.91 0.30 -9.91
CA CYS A 20 -1.91 -0.12 -8.93
C CYS A 20 -2.90 1.01 -8.66
N LYS A 21 -4.20 0.70 -8.72
CA LYS A 21 -5.26 1.62 -8.30
C LYS A 21 -6.04 0.96 -7.18
N ILE A 22 -6.04 1.60 -6.01
CA ILE A 22 -6.71 1.09 -4.82
C ILE A 22 -7.79 2.08 -4.41
N LYS A 23 -8.98 1.54 -4.12
CA LYS A 23 -10.09 2.28 -3.54
C LYS A 23 -10.25 1.81 -2.09
N PHE A 24 -9.95 2.67 -1.13
CA PHE A 24 -10.20 2.40 0.28
C PHE A 24 -11.61 2.87 0.63
N GLU A 25 -12.47 1.97 1.14
CA GLU A 25 -13.89 2.25 1.39
C GLU A 25 -14.21 2.64 2.85
N SER A 26 -13.23 2.82 3.73
CA SER A 26 -13.49 2.99 5.17
C SER A 26 -12.81 4.22 5.77
N LYS A 27 -13.57 4.98 6.57
CA LYS A 27 -13.10 6.12 7.38
C LYS A 27 -12.34 5.69 8.65
N ASP A 28 -12.47 4.41 9.04
CA ASP A 28 -12.03 3.91 10.35
C ASP A 28 -11.19 2.62 10.33
N ASP A 29 -11.01 1.97 9.19
CA ASP A 29 -10.11 0.81 9.09
C ASP A 29 -8.65 1.23 8.96
N VAL A 30 -8.12 1.71 10.08
CA VAL A 30 -6.68 1.77 10.37
C VAL A 30 -6.22 0.33 10.64
N GLN A 31 -6.32 -0.55 9.66
CA GLN A 31 -5.49 -1.73 9.70
C GLN A 31 -4.07 -1.27 9.39
N LEU A 32 -3.29 -1.07 10.46
CA LEU A 32 -1.88 -0.74 10.40
C LEU A 32 -1.20 -1.77 9.50
N LEU A 33 -0.93 -1.38 8.25
CA LEU A 33 -0.05 -2.15 7.39
C LEU A 33 1.23 -2.39 8.18
N PRO A 34 1.67 -3.65 8.36
CA PRO A 34 2.89 -3.94 9.10
C PRO A 34 4.07 -3.20 8.45
N LYS A 35 5.17 -3.06 9.16
CA LYS A 35 6.37 -2.51 8.51
C LYS A 35 6.85 -3.50 7.45
N SER A 36 7.20 -2.98 6.26
CA SER A 36 7.76 -3.78 5.18
C SER A 36 9.03 -4.51 5.64
N THR A 37 9.11 -5.81 5.37
CA THR A 37 10.26 -6.68 5.68
C THR A 37 11.07 -6.99 4.41
N ASP A 38 11.62 -5.97 3.77
CA ASP A 38 12.70 -6.11 2.76
C ASP A 38 12.34 -6.63 1.35
N LYS A 39 11.06 -6.70 0.97
CA LYS A 39 10.66 -6.92 -0.44
C LYS A 39 10.16 -5.63 -1.06
N PHE A 40 11.01 -5.01 -1.88
CA PHE A 40 10.67 -3.82 -2.65
C PHE A 40 9.64 -4.17 -3.72
N SER A 41 8.51 -3.47 -3.71
CA SER A 41 7.48 -3.60 -4.76
C SER A 41 7.96 -2.98 -6.08
N PRO A 42 7.65 -3.60 -7.24
CA PRO A 42 7.95 -3.03 -8.57
C PRO A 42 6.91 -1.99 -9.02
N ILE A 43 6.04 -1.54 -8.13
CA ILE A 43 5.00 -0.55 -8.43
C ILE A 43 5.67 0.82 -8.61
N GLU A 44 5.52 1.34 -9.83
CA GLU A 44 6.00 2.65 -10.28
C GLU A 44 4.90 3.71 -10.19
N CYS A 45 3.62 3.31 -10.13
CA CYS A 45 2.48 4.21 -10.05
C CYS A 45 1.39 3.66 -9.12
N LEU A 46 1.00 4.47 -8.13
CA LEU A 46 -0.12 4.19 -7.25
C LEU A 46 -1.14 5.32 -7.29
N VAL A 47 -2.40 4.97 -7.57
CA VAL A 47 -3.53 5.89 -7.50
C VAL A 47 -4.40 5.52 -6.30
N ILE A 48 -4.54 6.45 -5.35
CA ILE A 48 -5.38 6.32 -4.17
C ILE A 48 -6.60 7.23 -4.34
N ASN A 49 -7.77 6.64 -4.56
CA ASN A 49 -9.03 7.39 -4.60
C ASN A 49 -9.69 7.32 -3.22
N HIS A 50 -9.67 8.44 -2.48
CA HIS A 50 -10.43 8.80 -1.26
C HIS A 50 -9.55 9.43 -0.16
N SER A 51 -10.20 9.96 0.88
CA SER A 51 -9.57 10.53 2.08
C SER A 51 -8.72 9.48 2.79
N PHE A 52 -7.43 9.48 2.48
CA PHE A 52 -6.44 8.59 3.06
C PHE A 52 -5.67 9.31 4.17
N ARG A 53 -5.58 8.71 5.37
CA ARG A 53 -4.86 9.33 6.49
C ARG A 53 -3.37 9.39 6.17
N PHE A 54 -2.76 10.55 6.38
CA PHE A 54 -1.34 10.79 6.11
C PHE A 54 -0.42 9.77 6.84
N GLN A 55 -0.76 9.38 8.07
CA GLN A 55 0.00 8.38 8.81
C GLN A 55 0.02 7.00 8.13
N SER A 56 -1.09 6.62 7.47
CA SER A 56 -1.17 5.38 6.69
C SER A 56 -0.37 5.47 5.38
N PHE A 57 -0.15 6.67 4.87
CA PHE A 57 0.66 6.94 3.68
C PHE A 57 2.13 6.62 3.89
N ASN A 58 2.70 7.02 5.04
CA ASN A 58 4.08 6.69 5.36
C ASN A 58 4.30 5.17 5.45
N ASN A 59 3.36 4.43 6.05
CA ASN A 59 3.43 2.97 6.11
C ASN A 59 3.32 2.33 4.72
N LEU A 60 2.44 2.84 3.86
CA LEU A 60 2.26 2.34 2.50
C LEU A 60 3.48 2.62 1.61
N LEU A 61 4.06 3.82 1.68
CA LEU A 61 5.32 4.15 1.02
C LEU A 61 6.48 3.27 1.49
N SER A 62 6.36 2.67 2.70
CA SER A 62 7.39 1.74 3.17
C SER A 62 7.53 0.50 2.26
N TYR A 63 6.46 0.11 1.58
CA TYR A 63 6.41 -1.01 0.62
C TYR A 63 6.77 -0.61 -0.81
N LEU A 64 6.58 0.67 -1.15
CA LEU A 64 6.66 1.20 -2.52
C LEU A 64 7.89 2.09 -2.64
N TYR A 65 9.08 1.49 -2.55
CA TYR A 65 10.34 2.23 -2.52
C TYR A 65 10.52 3.16 -3.73
N GLN A 66 10.11 2.71 -4.92
CA GLN A 66 10.16 3.50 -6.15
C GLN A 66 9.34 4.80 -6.06
N LEU A 67 8.30 4.83 -5.24
CA LEU A 67 7.44 6.01 -5.03
C LEU A 67 7.92 6.95 -3.91
N ARG A 68 8.92 6.55 -3.11
CA ARG A 68 9.45 7.40 -2.03
C ARG A 68 10.23 8.63 -2.53
N HIS A 69 10.59 8.64 -3.80
CA HIS A 69 11.40 9.70 -4.41
C HIS A 69 10.56 10.83 -5.07
N LEU A 70 9.23 10.78 -4.93
CA LEU A 70 8.29 11.85 -5.31
C LEU A 70 8.19 12.91 -4.21
#